data_AF-A0A0Q7W2D0-F1
#
_entry.id   AF-A0A0Q7W2D0-F1
#
_cell.length_a   1.000
_cell.length_b   1.000
_cell.length_c   1.000
_cell.angle_alpha   90.00
_cell.angle_beta   90.00
_cell.angle_gamma   90.00
#
_symmetry.space_group_name_H-M   'P 1'
#
loop_
_entity.id
_entity.type
_entity.pdbx_description
1 polymer ?
#
loop_
_entity_poly.entity_id
_entity_poly.type
_entity_poly.pdbx_seq_one_letter_code
_entity_poly.pdbx_strand_id
1 'polypeptide(L)'
;MSIDRKVVRQRIERIRQVLFADWDPLQVGSNPNLSDEYDSYLPKVMAAIDTGGAEGTVDTLVQIEDDLGVDPVDDRTALLSIARRLLELRFP
;
A
#
# COMPACT_ATOMS: atom_id res chain seq x y z
N MET A 1 -9.56 -21.44 -16.61
CA MET A 1 -9.17 -20.55 -15.49
C MET A 1 -8.56 -19.27 -16.05
N SER A 2 -9.37 -18.23 -16.28
CA SER A 2 -8.92 -16.92 -16.77
C SER A 2 -9.41 -15.76 -15.89
N ILE A 3 -10.26 -16.06 -14.91
CA ILE A 3 -10.89 -15.07 -14.02
C ILE A 3 -9.91 -14.63 -12.92
N ASP A 4 -9.11 -15.55 -12.39
CA ASP A 4 -8.26 -15.31 -11.21
C ASP A 4 -7.20 -14.21 -11.43
N ARG A 5 -6.54 -14.21 -12.59
CA ARG A 5 -5.47 -13.22 -12.90
C ARG A 5 -6.01 -11.80 -13.11
N LYS A 6 -7.20 -11.67 -13.72
CA LYS A 6 -7.81 -10.35 -13.96
C LYS A 6 -8.28 -9.72 -12.66
N VAL A 7 -8.87 -10.54 -11.79
CA VAL A 7 -9.35 -10.11 -10.47
C VAL A 7 -8.19 -9.69 -9.57
N VAL A 8 -7.12 -10.49 -9.50
CA VAL A 8 -5.91 -10.12 -8.75
C VAL A 8 -5.30 -8.82 -9.27
N ARG A 9 -5.21 -8.65 -10.60
CA ARG A 9 -4.71 -7.40 -11.19
C ARG A 9 -5.57 -6.20 -10.79
N GLN A 10 -6.90 -6.31 -10.86
CA GLN A 10 -7.80 -5.23 -10.47
C GLN A 10 -7.65 -4.85 -8.98
N ARG A 11 -7.44 -5.84 -8.11
CA ARG A 11 -7.16 -5.61 -6.70
C ARG A 11 -5.86 -4.83 -6.50
N ILE A 12 -4.78 -5.25 -7.18
CA ILE A 12 -3.47 -4.57 -7.13
C ILE A 12 -3.60 -3.11 -7.59
N GLU A 13 -4.30 -2.85 -8.70
CA GLU A 13 -4.49 -1.48 -9.19
C GLU A 13 -5.26 -0.60 -8.19
N ARG A 14 -6.29 -1.14 -7.52
CA ARG A 14 -7.03 -0.39 -6.48
C ARG A 14 -6.17 -0.10 -5.26
N ILE A 15 -5.39 -1.07 -4.79
CA ILE A 15 -4.45 -0.89 -3.67
C ILE A 15 -3.44 0.20 -4.05
N ARG A 16 -2.86 0.12 -5.24
CA ARG A 16 -1.91 1.12 -5.76
C ARG A 16 -2.52 2.52 -5.78
N GLN A 17 -3.77 2.67 -6.24
CA GLN A 17 -4.47 3.96 -6.25
C GLN A 17 -4.64 4.57 -4.85
N VAL A 18 -4.99 3.75 -3.84
CA VAL A 18 -5.10 4.23 -2.45
C VAL A 18 -3.75 4.67 -1.92
N LEU A 19 -2.70 3.87 -2.15
CA LEU A 19 -1.35 4.20 -1.70
C LEU A 19 -0.82 5.49 -2.33
N PHE A 20 -1.06 5.71 -3.63
CA PHE A 20 -0.68 6.97 -4.30
C PHE A 20 -1.49 8.18 -3.84
N ALA A 21 -2.77 8.00 -3.50
CA ALA A 21 -3.63 9.12 -3.12
C ALA A 21 -3.40 9.56 -1.67
N ASP A 22 -3.22 8.59 -0.76
CA ASP A 22 -3.35 8.86 0.67
C ASP A 22 -2.05 8.67 1.46
N TRP A 23 -1.04 7.98 0.92
CA TRP A 23 0.20 7.67 1.65
C TRP A 23 1.45 8.26 0.97
N ASP A 24 1.69 7.84 -0.27
CA ASP A 24 2.74 8.29 -1.20
C ASP A 24 3.96 9.03 -0.61
N PRO A 25 4.78 8.35 0.21
CA PRO A 25 5.91 8.98 0.91
C PRO A 25 6.96 9.60 -0.02
N LEU A 26 7.06 9.09 -1.25
CA LEU A 26 8.02 9.55 -2.27
C LEU A 26 7.39 10.48 -3.32
N GLN A 27 6.11 10.84 -3.19
CA GLN A 27 5.37 11.62 -4.19
C GLN A 27 5.38 10.96 -5.60
N VAL A 28 5.41 9.62 -5.66
CA VAL A 28 5.42 8.79 -6.88
C VAL A 28 4.18 9.00 -7.74
N GLY A 29 3.04 9.36 -7.14
CA GLY A 29 1.81 9.70 -7.87
C GLY A 29 2.01 10.81 -8.92
N SER A 30 3.10 11.59 -8.79
CA SER A 30 3.50 12.63 -9.74
C SER A 30 4.68 12.24 -10.66
N ASN A 31 5.31 11.08 -10.46
CA ASN A 31 6.51 10.66 -11.18
C ASN A 31 6.44 9.18 -11.65
N PRO A 32 6.07 8.94 -12.92
CA PRO A 32 5.97 7.59 -13.51
C PRO A 32 7.25 6.74 -13.43
N ASN A 33 8.43 7.38 -13.31
CA ASN A 33 9.72 6.69 -13.27
C ASN A 33 9.99 5.97 -11.93
N LEU A 34 9.20 6.23 -10.89
CA LEU A 34 9.33 5.57 -9.59
C LEU A 34 8.37 4.37 -9.45
N SER A 35 7.68 3.97 -10.52
CA SER A 35 6.77 2.82 -10.54
C SER A 35 7.48 1.51 -10.16
N ASP A 36 8.70 1.29 -10.64
CA ASP A 36 9.51 0.11 -10.34
C ASP A 36 9.88 0.04 -8.84
N GLU A 37 10.15 1.18 -8.20
CA GLU A 37 10.43 1.25 -6.76
C GLU A 37 9.16 0.97 -5.94
N TYR A 38 8.02 1.45 -6.40
CA TYR A 38 6.72 1.21 -5.76
C TYR A 38 6.28 -0.26 -5.82
N ASP A 39 6.50 -0.89 -6.97
CA ASP A 39 6.14 -2.28 -7.20
C ASP A 39 6.96 -3.25 -6.31
N SER A 40 8.11 -2.80 -5.79
CA SER A 40 8.97 -3.62 -4.92
C SER A 40 8.35 -3.94 -3.55
N TYR A 41 7.53 -3.04 -2.99
CA TYR A 41 6.92 -3.22 -1.67
C TYR A 41 5.42 -3.51 -1.71
N LEU A 42 4.74 -3.37 -2.87
CA LEU A 42 3.35 -3.79 -3.04
C LEU A 42 3.07 -5.22 -2.52
N PRO A 43 3.95 -6.23 -2.74
CA PRO A 43 3.76 -7.56 -2.16
C PRO A 43 3.73 -7.58 -0.63
N LYS A 44 4.58 -6.78 0.04
CA LYS A 44 4.60 -6.67 1.51
C LYS A 44 3.29 -6.05 2.02
N VAL A 45 2.85 -4.96 1.40
CA VAL A 45 1.58 -4.29 1.75
C VAL A 45 0.39 -5.22 1.56
N MET A 46 0.33 -5.96 0.45
CA MET A 46 -0.71 -6.96 0.21
C MET A 46 -0.74 -8.04 1.30
N ALA A 47 0.42 -8.58 1.68
CA ALA A 47 0.51 -9.57 2.73
C ALA A 47 0.02 -9.02 4.08
N ALA A 48 0.32 -7.76 4.39
CA ALA A 48 -0.13 -7.09 5.60
C ALA A 48 -1.65 -6.86 5.61
N ILE A 49 -2.24 -6.47 4.48
CA ILE A 49 -3.70 -6.37 4.32
C ILE A 49 -4.37 -7.75 4.53
N ASP A 50 -3.76 -8.80 3.99
CA ASP A 50 -4.33 -10.14 4.00
C ASP A 50 -4.23 -10.85 5.35
N THR A 51 -3.19 -10.55 6.14
CA THR A 51 -2.88 -11.28 7.38
C THR A 51 -2.76 -10.43 8.63
N GLY A 52 -2.30 -9.18 8.51
CA GLY A 52 -1.96 -8.31 9.64
C GLY A 52 -3.09 -7.38 10.13
N GLY A 53 -4.17 -7.23 9.37
CA GLY A 53 -5.25 -6.30 9.74
C GLY A 53 -4.77 -4.84 9.74
N ALA A 54 -5.45 -3.97 10.49
CA ALA A 54 -5.20 -2.52 10.40
C ALA A 54 -3.84 -2.16 10.99
N GLU A 55 -3.56 -2.65 12.21
CA GLU A 55 -2.28 -2.40 12.88
C GLU A 55 -1.11 -3.01 12.11
N GLY A 56 -1.21 -4.26 11.64
CA GLY A 56 -0.14 -4.88 10.86
C GLY A 56 0.10 -4.16 9.52
N THR A 57 -0.94 -3.59 8.92
CA THR A 57 -0.79 -2.73 7.73
C THR A 57 -0.08 -1.43 8.08
N VAL A 58 -0.45 -0.76 9.18
CA VAL A 58 0.24 0.46 9.66
C VAL A 58 1.72 0.17 9.92
N ASP A 59 2.04 -0.89 10.66
CA ASP A 59 3.42 -1.25 10.99
C ASP A 59 4.23 -1.56 9.72
N THR A 60 3.58 -2.14 8.70
CA THR A 60 4.22 -2.37 7.39
C THR A 60 4.48 -1.06 6.64
N LEU A 61 3.55 -0.10 6.67
CA LEU A 61 3.75 1.22 6.03
C LEU A 61 4.91 1.97 6.70
N VAL A 62 4.95 1.99 8.04
CA VAL A 62 6.06 2.59 8.80
C VAL A 62 7.40 1.92 8.47
N GLN A 63 7.42 0.58 8.37
CA GLN A 63 8.65 -0.13 7.97
C GLN A 63 9.09 0.25 6.56
N ILE A 64 8.16 0.48 5.63
CA ILE A 64 8.53 0.90 4.27
C ILE A 64 9.05 2.33 4.28
N GLU A 65 8.47 3.24 5.08
CA GLU A 65 9.02 4.60 5.25
C GLU A 65 10.48 4.56 5.73
N ASP A 66 10.77 3.70 6.72
CA ASP A 66 12.13 3.47 7.23
C ASP A 66 13.06 2.86 6.17
N ASP A 67 12.60 1.83 5.44
CA ASP A 67 13.35 1.19 4.34
C ASP A 67 13.69 2.21 3.23
N LEU A 68 12.81 3.20 2.99
CA LEU A 68 13.00 4.26 2.00
C LEU A 68 13.84 5.44 2.51
N GLY A 69 14.10 5.51 3.82
CA GLY A 69 14.82 6.62 4.45
C GLY A 69 14.10 7.96 4.35
N VAL A 70 12.77 7.95 4.27
CA VAL A 70 11.94 9.16 4.29
C VAL A 70 11.60 9.56 5.72
N ASP A 71 11.22 10.82 5.91
CA ASP A 71 10.67 11.25 7.20
C ASP A 71 9.34 10.52 7.44
N PRO A 72 9.19 9.80 8.56
CA PRO A 72 8.01 9.00 8.82
C PRO A 72 6.77 9.89 8.98
N VAL A 73 5.60 9.34 8.65
CA VAL A 73 4.34 10.03 8.94
C VAL A 73 4.14 10.02 10.46
N ASP A 74 4.41 11.16 11.10
CA ASP A 74 4.27 11.35 12.56
C ASP A 74 2.83 11.14 13.07
N ASP A 75 1.83 11.15 12.16
CA ASP A 75 0.43 10.90 12.51
C ASP A 75 0.01 9.44 12.28
N ARG A 76 0.16 8.62 13.33
CA ARG A 76 -0.34 7.24 13.34
C ARG A 76 -1.85 7.15 13.06
N THR A 77 -2.63 8.18 13.36
CA THR A 77 -4.07 8.22 13.07
C THR A 77 -4.33 8.32 11.57
N ALA A 78 -3.50 9.08 10.85
CA ALA A 78 -3.54 9.16 9.40
C ALA A 78 -3.21 7.79 8.79
N LEU A 79 -2.12 7.16 9.23
CA LEU A 79 -1.74 5.81 8.79
C LEU A 79 -2.83 4.76 9.07
N LEU A 80 -3.49 4.84 10.23
CA LEU A 80 -4.58 3.93 10.56
C LEU A 80 -5.80 4.13 9.65
N SER A 81 -6.08 5.35 9.23
CA SER A 81 -7.17 5.67 8.30
C SER A 81 -6.88 5.08 6.91
N ILE A 82 -5.63 5.19 6.45
CA ILE A 82 -5.15 4.59 5.20
C ILE A 82 -5.24 3.06 5.28
N ALA A 83 -4.73 2.47 6.36
CA ALA A 83 -4.80 1.02 6.58
C ALA A 83 -6.23 0.48 6.57
N ARG A 84 -7.18 1.20 7.16
CA ARG A 84 -8.62 0.86 7.10
C ARG A 84 -9.15 0.86 5.67
N ARG A 85 -8.82 1.90 4.89
CA ARG A 85 -9.17 1.96 3.46
C ARG A 85 -8.58 0.80 2.66
N LEU A 86 -7.32 0.45 2.91
CA LEU A 86 -6.66 -0.68 2.25
C LEU A 86 -7.31 -2.02 2.58
N LEU A 87 -7.80 -2.20 3.81
CA LEU A 87 -8.51 -3.41 4.24
C LEU A 87 -9.87 -3.61 3.57
N GLU A 88 -10.53 -2.54 3.13
CA GLU A 88 -11.74 -2.65 2.31
C GLU A 88 -11.46 -3.36 0.98
N LEU A 89 -10.20 -3.39 0.55
CA LEU A 89 -9.72 -4.06 -0.66
C LEU A 89 -9.13 -5.46 -0.39
N ARG A 90 -9.31 -6.01 0.83
CA ARG A 90 -8.81 -7.35 1.19
C ARG A 90 -9.39 -8.45 0.30
N PHE A 91 -10.64 -8.30 -0.11
CA PHE A 91 -11.33 -9.22 -1.00
C PHE A 91 -11.66 -8.52 -2.33
N PRO A 92 -11.66 -9.26 -3.45
CA PRO A 92 -11.89 -8.70 -4.79
C PRO A 92 -13.28 -8.11 -5.02
#